data_AF-A0A925P790-F1
#
_entry.id   AF-A0A925P790-F1
#
_cell.length_a   1.000
_cell.length_b   1.000
_cell.length_c   1.000
_cell.angle_alpha   90.00
_cell.angle_beta   90.00
_cell.angle_gamma   90.00
#
_symmetry.space_group_name_H-M   'P 1'
#
loop_
_entity.id
_entity.type
_entity.pdbx_description
1 polymer ?
#
loop_
_entity_poly.entity_id
_entity_poly.type
_entity_poly.pdbx_seq_one_letter_code
_entity_poly.pdbx_strand_id
1 'polypeptide(L)'
;MNQTSYTNLLVNPVQSWMNFAMLSAQMMMTSAQVVGQRTGGIMLAGAMPTQRDQQELTMMSEEKTAAVVESAQAMAQGVFKLSQQLAVMAYRQMLAGVPLMMSLATSVTPQQSAHRQANLVRAGLANSAEATSRISNAAPRIARKAVKPIHSKVTANHKRLSKH
;
A
#
# COMPACT_ATOMS: atom_id res chain seq x y z
N MET A 1 -9.41 25.94 -14.20
CA MET A 1 -10.30 24.99 -13.51
C MET A 1 -10.04 23.60 -14.09
N ASN A 2 -9.21 22.79 -13.45
CA ASN A 2 -8.75 21.51 -14.01
C ASN A 2 -9.62 20.35 -13.52
N GLN A 3 -10.42 19.80 -14.43
CA GLN A 3 -11.30 18.63 -14.22
C GLN A 3 -10.55 17.28 -14.16
N THR A 4 -9.21 17.27 -14.22
CA THR A 4 -8.39 16.06 -14.25
C THR A 4 -8.14 15.38 -12.90
N SER A 5 -8.63 15.94 -11.79
CA SER A 5 -8.33 15.43 -10.44
C SER A 5 -9.35 14.43 -9.88
N TYR A 6 -10.47 14.17 -10.57
CA TYR A 6 -11.55 13.31 -10.03
C TYR A 6 -11.53 11.86 -10.55
N THR A 7 -10.81 11.55 -11.62
CA THR A 7 -10.79 10.20 -12.23
C THR A 7 -9.95 9.16 -11.47
N ASN A 8 -9.17 9.57 -10.45
CA ASN A 8 -8.33 8.65 -9.66
C ASN A 8 -8.98 8.16 -8.35
N LEU A 9 -10.21 8.58 -8.03
CA LEU A 9 -10.87 8.22 -6.76
C LEU A 9 -11.60 6.87 -6.80
N LEU A 10 -11.71 6.24 -7.98
CA LEU A 10 -12.30 4.90 -8.18
C LEU A 10 -11.31 3.95 -8.85
N VAL A 11 -10.08 3.86 -8.34
CA VAL A 11 -9.21 2.75 -8.75
C VAL A 11 -9.83 1.46 -8.22
N ASN A 12 -10.31 0.61 -9.14
CA ASN A 12 -10.78 -0.74 -8.82
C ASN A 12 -9.74 -1.44 -7.91
N PRO A 13 -10.13 -2.00 -6.76
CA PRO A 13 -9.18 -2.67 -5.85
C PRO A 13 -8.36 -3.73 -6.58
N VAL A 14 -8.97 -4.47 -7.53
CA VAL A 14 -8.29 -5.45 -8.39
C VAL A 14 -7.16 -4.79 -9.19
N GLN A 15 -7.40 -3.62 -9.79
CA GLN A 15 -6.38 -2.89 -10.54
C GLN A 15 -5.22 -2.44 -9.65
N SER A 16 -5.51 -1.98 -8.42
CA SER A 16 -4.46 -1.59 -7.48
C SER A 16 -3.59 -2.78 -7.08
N TRP A 17 -4.20 -3.93 -6.81
CA TRP A 17 -3.50 -5.18 -6.55
C TRP A 17 -2.69 -5.66 -7.76
N MET A 18 -3.25 -5.59 -8.96
CA MET A 18 -2.55 -5.95 -10.20
C MET A 18 -1.33 -5.05 -10.42
N ASN A 19 -1.48 -3.73 -10.24
CA ASN A 19 -0.36 -2.79 -10.33
C ASN A 19 0.75 -3.10 -9.31
N PHE A 20 0.39 -3.49 -8.09
CA PHE A 20 1.35 -3.89 -7.06
C PHE A 20 2.05 -5.22 -7.41
N ALA A 21 1.29 -6.19 -7.92
CA ALA A 21 1.83 -7.47 -8.38
C ALA A 21 2.83 -7.27 -9.53
N MET A 22 2.47 -6.46 -10.52
CA MET A 22 3.35 -6.12 -11.65
C MET A 22 4.63 -5.42 -11.20
N LEU A 23 4.55 -4.46 -10.27
CA LEU A 23 5.73 -3.80 -9.70
C LEU A 23 6.63 -4.81 -8.98
N SER A 24 6.03 -5.71 -8.20
CA SER A 24 6.76 -6.75 -7.47
C SER A 24 7.45 -7.74 -8.42
N ALA A 25 6.76 -8.16 -9.48
CA ALA A 25 7.32 -9.03 -10.52
C ALA A 25 8.49 -8.35 -11.25
N GLN A 26 8.32 -7.07 -11.64
CA GLN A 26 9.40 -6.29 -12.25
C GLN A 26 10.61 -6.19 -11.31
N MET A 27 10.37 -5.87 -10.03
CA MET A 27 11.43 -5.79 -9.03
C MET A 27 12.17 -7.13 -8.87
N MET A 28 11.45 -8.25 -8.83
CA MET A 28 12.03 -9.59 -8.70
C MET A 28 12.92 -9.92 -9.90
N MET A 29 12.45 -9.65 -11.12
CA MET A 29 13.22 -9.86 -12.35
C MET A 29 14.48 -8.98 -12.38
N THR A 30 14.36 -7.68 -12.08
CA THR A 30 15.52 -6.78 -12.05
C THR A 30 16.50 -7.17 -10.94
N SER A 31 16.01 -7.62 -9.79
CA SER A 31 16.87 -8.11 -8.70
C SER A 31 17.65 -9.36 -9.12
N ALA A 32 16.99 -10.31 -9.80
CA ALA A 32 17.64 -11.51 -10.32
C ALA A 32 18.74 -11.17 -11.34
N GLN A 33 18.50 -10.21 -12.24
CA GLN A 33 19.50 -9.71 -13.19
C GLN A 33 20.71 -9.08 -12.48
N VAL A 34 20.46 -8.21 -11.48
CA VAL A 34 21.52 -7.58 -10.68
C VAL A 34 22.37 -8.63 -9.94
N VAL A 35 21.74 -9.63 -9.32
CA VAL A 35 22.44 -10.72 -8.65
C VAL A 35 23.26 -11.53 -9.66
N GLY A 36 22.66 -11.93 -10.78
CA GLY A 36 23.35 -12.70 -11.82
C GLY A 36 24.56 -11.97 -12.39
N GLN A 37 24.43 -10.69 -12.72
CA GLN A 37 25.53 -9.86 -13.23
C GLN A 37 26.68 -9.74 -12.21
N ARG A 38 26.36 -9.54 -10.92
CA ARG A 38 27.39 -9.40 -9.87
C ARG A 38 28.06 -10.72 -9.56
N THR A 39 27.31 -11.82 -9.48
CA THR A 39 27.88 -13.17 -9.29
C THR A 39 28.75 -13.56 -10.48
N GLY A 40 28.32 -13.25 -11.71
CA GLY A 40 29.14 -13.44 -12.91
C GLY A 40 30.42 -12.61 -12.89
N GLY A 41 30.33 -11.34 -12.49
CA GLY A 41 31.50 -10.47 -12.30
C GLY A 41 32.50 -11.02 -11.28
N ILE A 42 32.03 -11.51 -10.13
CA ILE A 42 32.88 -12.16 -9.12
C ILE A 42 33.54 -13.43 -9.67
N MET A 43 32.80 -14.24 -10.43
CA MET A 43 33.34 -15.46 -11.04
C MET A 43 34.45 -15.14 -12.06
N LEU A 44 34.32 -14.04 -12.79
CA LEU A 44 35.30 -13.60 -13.79
C LEU A 44 36.51 -12.88 -13.17
N ALA A 45 36.30 -12.03 -12.16
CA ALA A 45 37.35 -11.26 -11.49
C ALA A 45 38.07 -12.03 -10.36
N GLY A 46 37.49 -13.15 -9.90
CA GLY A 46 37.98 -13.91 -8.75
C GLY A 46 37.56 -13.31 -7.40
N ALA A 47 38.08 -13.87 -6.30
CA ALA A 47 37.68 -13.53 -4.92
C ALA A 47 38.11 -12.12 -4.46
N MET A 48 38.80 -11.34 -5.29
CA MET A 48 39.27 -9.99 -4.95
C MET A 48 38.56 -8.95 -5.82
N PRO A 49 37.53 -8.26 -5.30
CA PRO A 49 36.87 -7.17 -5.99
C PRO A 49 37.86 -6.03 -6.27
N THR A 50 37.76 -5.40 -7.44
CA THR A 50 38.59 -4.23 -7.77
C THR A 50 38.26 -3.06 -6.83
N GLN A 51 39.15 -2.07 -6.72
CA GLN A 51 38.89 -0.88 -5.91
C GLN A 51 37.60 -0.15 -6.33
N ARG A 52 37.29 -0.17 -7.63
CA ARG A 52 36.03 0.36 -8.18
C ARG A 52 34.82 -0.43 -7.70
N ASP A 53 34.92 -1.76 -7.67
CA ASP A 53 33.82 -2.62 -7.18
C ASP A 53 33.59 -2.44 -5.68
N GLN A 54 34.65 -2.26 -4.90
CA GLN A 54 34.56 -1.97 -3.47
C GLN A 54 33.83 -0.63 -3.21
N GLN A 55 34.17 0.42 -3.98
CA GLN A 55 33.48 1.71 -3.90
C GLN A 55 32.00 1.59 -4.29
N GLU A 56 31.67 0.85 -5.35
CA GLU A 56 30.28 0.62 -5.75
C GLU A 56 29.51 -0.19 -4.69
N LEU A 57 30.13 -1.19 -4.07
CA LEU A 57 29.50 -1.99 -3.01
C LEU A 57 29.19 -1.15 -1.75
N THR A 58 30.08 -0.24 -1.38
CA THR A 58 29.84 0.72 -0.29
C THR A 58 28.71 1.69 -0.64
N MET A 59 28.73 2.28 -1.84
CA MET A 59 27.65 3.16 -2.30
C MET A 59 26.30 2.44 -2.29
N MET A 60 26.27 1.18 -2.73
CA MET A 60 25.05 0.38 -2.72
C MET A 60 24.54 0.04 -1.34
N SER A 61 25.43 -0.22 -0.37
CA SER A 61 25.01 -0.55 0.99
C SER A 61 24.30 0.65 1.62
N GLU A 62 24.83 1.85 1.40
CA GLU A 62 24.19 3.12 1.78
C GLU A 62 22.85 3.34 1.06
N GLU A 63 22.79 3.07 -0.25
CA GLU A 63 21.53 3.16 -1.00
C GLU A 63 20.46 2.20 -0.47
N LYS A 64 20.85 0.97 -0.09
CA LYS A 64 19.93 -0.04 0.45
C LYS A 64 19.38 0.37 1.82
N THR A 65 20.25 0.86 2.72
CA THR A 65 19.81 1.29 4.05
C THR A 65 18.89 2.51 3.96
N ALA A 66 19.25 3.51 3.14
CA ALA A 66 18.39 4.67 2.89
C ALA A 66 17.03 4.27 2.31
N ALA A 67 17.00 3.37 1.33
CA ALA A 67 15.74 2.89 0.75
C ALA A 67 14.85 2.16 1.77
N VAL A 68 15.43 1.37 2.68
CA VAL A 68 14.66 0.71 3.75
C VAL A 68 14.02 1.74 4.68
N VAL A 69 14.75 2.78 5.06
CA VAL A 69 14.22 3.87 5.91
C VAL A 69 13.12 4.64 5.19
N GLU A 70 13.33 5.04 3.93
CA GLU A 70 12.31 5.70 3.11
C GLU A 70 11.06 4.82 2.92
N SER A 71 11.25 3.52 2.71
CA SER A 71 10.18 2.53 2.61
C SER A 71 9.36 2.41 3.89
N ALA A 72 10.03 2.33 5.05
CA ALA A 72 9.38 2.28 6.35
C ALA A 72 8.59 3.57 6.63
N GLN A 73 9.17 4.73 6.32
CA GLN A 73 8.50 6.02 6.46
C GLN A 73 7.26 6.12 5.56
N ALA A 74 7.37 5.71 4.30
CA ALA A 74 6.25 5.71 3.35
C ALA A 74 5.11 4.78 3.81
N MET A 75 5.45 3.62 4.37
CA MET A 75 4.48 2.71 4.97
C MET A 75 3.79 3.35 6.19
N ALA A 76 4.56 3.89 7.13
CA ALA A 76 4.05 4.53 8.35
C ALA A 76 3.10 5.68 8.02
N GLN A 77 3.46 6.56 7.08
CA GLN A 77 2.60 7.64 6.60
C GLN A 77 1.31 7.10 5.97
N GLY A 78 1.41 6.02 5.19
CA GLY A 78 0.26 5.37 4.56
C GLY A 78 -0.72 4.81 5.58
N VAL A 79 -0.21 4.06 6.57
CA VAL A 79 -1.00 3.48 7.66
C VAL A 79 -1.62 4.59 8.51
N PHE A 80 -0.85 5.59 8.91
CA PHE A 80 -1.35 6.70 9.72
C PHE A 80 -2.49 7.45 9.03
N LYS A 81 -2.38 7.70 7.72
CA LYS A 81 -3.46 8.32 6.93
C LYS A 81 -4.69 7.43 6.86
N LEU A 82 -4.53 6.12 6.69
CA LEU A 82 -5.64 5.18 6.70
C LEU A 82 -6.34 5.16 8.06
N SER A 83 -5.58 5.12 9.16
CA SER A 83 -6.13 5.15 10.52
C SER A 83 -6.97 6.40 10.78
N GLN A 84 -6.51 7.59 10.35
CA GLN A 84 -7.30 8.81 10.44
C GLN A 84 -8.62 8.73 9.64
N GLN A 85 -8.57 8.16 8.43
CA GLN A 85 -9.78 7.99 7.60
C GLN A 85 -10.78 7.02 8.24
N LEU A 86 -10.29 5.92 8.83
CA LEU A 86 -11.13 4.97 9.55
C LEU A 86 -11.73 5.60 10.81
N ALA A 87 -10.97 6.40 11.56
CA ALA A 87 -11.46 7.08 12.75
C ALA A 87 -12.57 8.08 12.43
N VAL A 88 -12.39 8.92 11.40
CA VAL A 88 -13.42 9.87 10.95
C VAL A 88 -14.68 9.14 10.49
N MET A 89 -14.52 8.04 9.76
CA MET A 89 -15.64 7.21 9.32
C MET A 89 -16.38 6.59 10.50
N ALA A 90 -15.66 5.98 11.46
CA ALA A 90 -16.26 5.39 12.65
C ALA A 90 -17.04 6.43 13.45
N TYR A 91 -16.50 7.64 13.61
CA TYR A 91 -17.20 8.74 14.28
C TYR A 91 -18.50 9.13 13.57
N ARG A 92 -18.47 9.23 12.23
CA ARG A 92 -19.68 9.51 11.42
C ARG A 92 -20.73 8.40 11.56
N GLN A 93 -20.30 7.14 11.53
CA GLN A 93 -21.17 5.98 11.67
C GLN A 93 -21.80 5.91 13.07
N MET A 94 -21.04 6.27 14.11
CA MET A 94 -21.55 6.39 15.48
C MET A 94 -22.67 7.43 15.56
N LEU A 95 -22.46 8.64 15.01
CA LEU A 95 -23.47 9.70 15.00
C LEU A 95 -24.71 9.29 14.18
N ALA A 96 -24.53 8.64 13.04
CA ALA A 96 -25.63 8.15 12.20
C ALA A 96 -26.42 7.00 12.87
N GLY A 97 -25.80 6.26 13.79
CA GLY A 97 -26.44 5.17 14.54
C GLY A 97 -27.41 5.65 15.64
N VAL A 98 -27.18 6.85 16.21
CA VAL A 98 -28.03 7.42 17.28
C VAL A 98 -29.52 7.42 16.93
N PRO A 99 -29.98 7.99 15.80
CA PRO A 99 -31.40 7.99 15.46
C PRO A 99 -31.96 6.59 15.18
N LEU A 100 -31.15 5.64 14.70
CA LEU A 100 -31.58 4.26 14.47
C LEU A 100 -31.85 3.54 15.79
N MET A 101 -30.97 3.74 16.78
CA MET A 101 -31.15 3.19 18.13
C MET A 101 -32.33 3.83 18.85
N MET A 102 -32.47 5.16 18.77
CA MET A 102 -33.63 5.87 19.35
C MET A 102 -34.95 5.45 18.69
N SER A 103 -34.94 5.26 17.37
CA SER A 103 -36.11 4.72 16.67
C SER A 103 -36.44 3.32 17.20
N LEU A 104 -35.45 2.44 17.34
CA LEU A 104 -35.70 1.11 17.91
C LEU A 104 -36.27 1.18 19.34
N ALA A 105 -35.70 2.03 20.21
CA ALA A 105 -36.15 2.20 21.60
C ALA A 105 -37.58 2.75 21.74
N THR A 106 -38.03 3.55 20.77
CA THR A 106 -39.39 4.13 20.73
C THR A 106 -40.39 3.25 19.97
N SER A 107 -40.10 1.96 19.75
CA SER A 107 -41.01 1.05 19.07
C SER A 107 -42.15 0.62 19.99
N VAL A 108 -43.39 0.77 19.53
CA VAL A 108 -44.58 0.44 20.33
C VAL A 108 -45.23 -0.89 19.90
N THR A 109 -44.90 -1.40 18.71
CA THR A 109 -45.40 -2.71 18.24
C THR A 109 -44.26 -3.68 17.88
N PRO A 110 -44.49 -5.00 17.98
CA PRO A 110 -43.52 -6.02 17.54
C PRO A 110 -43.10 -5.84 16.08
N GLN A 111 -44.02 -5.48 15.19
CA GLN A 111 -43.76 -5.24 13.77
C GLN A 111 -42.85 -4.02 13.56
N GLN A 112 -43.07 -2.94 14.30
CA GLN A 112 -42.19 -1.75 14.27
C GLN A 112 -40.79 -2.10 14.79
N SER A 113 -40.70 -2.86 15.87
CA SER A 113 -39.43 -3.32 16.43
C SER A 113 -38.66 -4.17 15.41
N ALA A 114 -39.31 -5.16 14.79
CA ALA A 114 -38.69 -6.01 13.77
C ALA A 114 -38.14 -5.20 12.58
N HIS A 115 -38.92 -4.23 12.07
CA HIS A 115 -38.48 -3.37 10.98
C HIS A 115 -37.28 -2.49 11.37
N ARG A 116 -37.31 -1.89 12.56
CA ARG A 116 -36.26 -1.00 13.06
C ARG A 116 -34.97 -1.77 13.41
N GLN A 117 -35.08 -3.00 13.93
CA GLN A 117 -33.94 -3.91 14.10
C GLN A 117 -33.31 -4.26 12.76
N ALA A 118 -34.11 -4.62 11.75
CA ALA A 118 -33.61 -4.92 10.41
C ALA A 118 -32.87 -3.72 9.80
N ASN A 119 -33.37 -2.50 10.00
CA ASN A 119 -32.70 -1.28 9.55
C ASN A 119 -31.38 -1.03 10.28
N LEU A 120 -31.32 -1.27 11.60
CA LEU A 120 -30.08 -1.14 12.38
C LEU A 120 -29.02 -2.15 11.92
N VAL A 121 -29.41 -3.42 11.72
CA VAL A 121 -28.51 -4.47 11.20
C VAL A 121 -28.01 -4.11 9.80
N ARG A 122 -28.91 -3.67 8.91
CA ARG A 122 -28.53 -3.24 7.56
C ARG A 122 -27.52 -2.09 7.59
N ALA A 123 -27.70 -1.10 8.46
CA ALA A 123 -26.77 -0.01 8.62
C ALA A 123 -25.40 -0.49 9.12
N GLY A 124 -25.37 -1.42 10.09
CA GLY A 124 -24.14 -2.05 10.57
C GLY A 124 -23.38 -2.82 9.49
N LEU A 125 -24.10 -3.58 8.65
CA LEU A 125 -23.52 -4.28 7.50
C LEU A 125 -22.95 -3.29 6.46
N ALA A 126 -23.70 -2.24 6.12
CA ALA A 126 -23.25 -1.21 5.18
C ALA A 126 -21.97 -0.50 5.69
N ASN A 127 -21.94 -0.14 6.97
CA ASN A 127 -20.78 0.47 7.63
C ASN A 127 -19.53 -0.43 7.57
N SER A 128 -19.71 -1.73 7.79
CA SER A 128 -18.65 -2.73 7.74
C SER A 128 -18.13 -2.95 6.31
N ALA A 129 -19.04 -2.98 5.34
CA ALA A 129 -18.69 -3.07 3.92
C ALA A 129 -17.89 -1.84 3.46
N GLU A 130 -18.26 -0.65 3.91
CA GLU A 130 -17.51 0.58 3.61
C GLU A 130 -16.10 0.54 4.22
N ALA A 131 -15.96 0.13 5.48
CA ALA A 131 -14.68 0.00 6.15
C ALA A 131 -13.75 -0.98 5.42
N THR A 132 -14.28 -2.15 5.07
CA THR A 132 -13.58 -3.18 4.30
C THR A 132 -13.12 -2.63 2.95
N SER A 133 -14.01 -1.98 2.21
CA SER A 133 -13.69 -1.37 0.91
C SER A 133 -12.57 -0.33 1.02
N ARG A 134 -12.58 0.52 2.05
CA ARG A 134 -11.51 1.52 2.25
C ARG A 134 -10.16 0.85 2.51
N ILE A 135 -10.13 -0.19 3.35
CA ILE A 135 -8.90 -0.96 3.63
C ILE A 135 -8.41 -1.65 2.37
N SER A 136 -9.28 -2.40 1.67
CA SER A 136 -8.94 -3.13 0.44
C SER A 136 -8.40 -2.22 -0.66
N ASN A 137 -8.91 -0.98 -0.74
CA ASN A 137 -8.43 0.01 -1.68
C ASN A 137 -7.10 0.66 -1.24
N ALA A 138 -6.92 0.92 0.06
CA ALA A 138 -5.74 1.59 0.58
C ALA A 138 -4.51 0.69 0.65
N ALA A 139 -4.68 -0.58 1.05
CA ALA A 139 -3.60 -1.54 1.28
C ALA A 139 -2.62 -1.66 0.10
N PRO A 140 -3.05 -1.99 -1.14
CA PRO A 140 -2.12 -2.12 -2.27
C PRO A 140 -1.44 -0.79 -2.62
N ARG A 141 -2.09 0.35 -2.38
CA ARG A 141 -1.48 1.68 -2.62
C ARG A 141 -0.39 1.99 -1.59
N ILE A 142 -0.62 1.64 -0.33
CA ILE A 142 0.37 1.79 0.75
C ILE A 142 1.56 0.87 0.44
N ALA A 143 1.31 -0.40 0.14
CA ALA A 143 2.35 -1.38 -0.20
C ALA A 143 3.18 -0.91 -1.42
N ARG A 144 2.52 -0.44 -2.49
CA ARG A 144 3.20 0.08 -3.67
C ARG A 144 4.09 1.30 -3.35
N LYS A 145 3.60 2.23 -2.52
CA LYS A 145 4.40 3.39 -2.08
C LYS A 145 5.59 2.96 -1.23
N ALA A 146 5.39 1.99 -0.33
CA ALA A 146 6.44 1.47 0.53
C ALA A 146 7.54 0.76 -0.28
N VAL A 147 7.21 0.04 -1.35
CA VAL A 147 8.23 -0.68 -2.16
C VAL A 147 8.94 0.23 -3.19
N LYS A 148 8.38 1.41 -3.48
CA LYS A 148 8.91 2.31 -4.52
C LYS A 148 10.38 2.73 -4.32
N PRO A 149 10.85 3.09 -3.10
CA PRO A 149 12.26 3.43 -2.87
C PRO A 149 13.20 2.27 -3.22
N ILE A 150 12.89 1.07 -2.74
CA ILE A 150 13.65 -0.16 -3.02
C ILE A 150 13.70 -0.42 -4.54
N HIS A 151 12.54 -0.42 -5.20
CA HIS A 151 12.47 -0.61 -6.65
C HIS A 151 13.32 0.42 -7.41
N SER A 152 13.30 1.68 -6.97
CA SER A 152 14.10 2.75 -7.57
C SER A 152 15.60 2.48 -7.45
N LYS A 153 16.08 2.06 -6.27
CA LYS A 153 17.50 1.73 -6.07
C LYS A 153 17.94 0.48 -6.83
N VAL A 154 17.10 -0.56 -6.87
CA VAL A 154 17.34 -1.77 -7.67
C VAL A 154 17.46 -1.42 -9.16
N THR A 155 16.55 -0.59 -9.67
CA THR A 155 16.57 -0.14 -11.06
C THR A 155 17.80 0.73 -11.36
N ALA A 156 18.16 1.63 -10.45
CA ALA A 156 19.36 2.45 -10.59
C ALA A 156 20.62 1.57 -10.64
N ASN A 157 20.70 0.56 -9.77
CA ASN A 157 21.81 -0.39 -9.77
C ASN A 157 21.93 -1.17 -11.07
N HIS A 158 20.81 -1.72 -11.55
CA HIS A 158 20.76 -2.43 -12.82
C HIS A 158 21.22 -1.56 -13.99
N LYS A 159 20.79 -0.30 -14.04
CA LYS A 159 21.25 0.68 -15.07
C LYS A 159 22.73 1.01 -14.99
N ARG A 160 23.35 0.93 -13.81
CA ARG A 160 24.81 1.12 -13.67
C ARG A 160 25.54 -0.13 -14.15
N LEU A 161 25.07 -1.32 -13.78
CA LEU A 161 25.63 -2.59 -14.24
C LEU A 161 25.51 -2.78 -15.76
N SER A 162 24.44 -2.32 -16.40
CA SER A 162 24.28 -2.42 -17.85
C SER A 162 25.22 -1.51 -18.65
N LYS A 163 25.98 -0.62 -18.00
CA LYS A 163 26.95 0.28 -18.62
C LYS A 163 28.40 -0.21 -18.46
N HIS A 164 28.56 -1.37 -17.83
CA HIS A 164 29.83 -2.04 -17.58
C HIS A 164 29.85 -3.35 -18.36
#